data_AF-A0A183EL04-F1
#
_entry.id   AF-A0A183EL04-F1
#
_cell.length_a   1.000
_cell.length_b   1.000
_cell.length_c   1.000
_cell.angle_alpha   90.00
_cell.angle_beta   90.00
_cell.angle_gamma   90.00
#
_symmetry.space_group_name_H-M   'P 1'
#
loop_
_entity.id
_entity.type
_entity.pdbx_description
1 polymer ?
#
loop_
_entity_poly.entity_id
_entity_poly.type
_entity_poly.pdbx_seq_one_letter_code
_entity_poly.pdbx_strand_id
1 'polypeptide(L)'
;MRLFSHSLLERSHTQPFIIFAYSGYCQLCFRLEPIWRNVVEDLEPLGYGIGTVNAMTDGNLLEKLRISRLPSVVVVVEGRVIHYRGTMQPLSAKGLRIFARDVIPNTFLIKITNHDGLRRFVDQWKTFNRISVVIFGSKEDPRIRYMLMAMKYAKFARFAYVYLNDQSTDIVKMRQALNIVCFNCETILIFNDFPQVCYSFYAFYAM
;
A
#
# COMPACT_ATOMS: atom_id res chain seq x y z
N MET A 1 -8.31 -25.44 -9.97
CA MET A 1 -7.03 -24.90 -9.43
C MET A 1 -6.29 -23.90 -10.33
N ARG A 2 -6.15 -24.10 -11.67
CA ARG A 2 -5.52 -23.08 -12.55
C ARG A 2 -6.19 -21.70 -12.49
N LEU A 3 -7.52 -21.67 -12.41
CA LEU A 3 -8.32 -20.44 -12.32
C LEU A 3 -8.00 -19.60 -11.07
N PHE A 4 -7.65 -20.23 -9.93
CA PHE A 4 -7.31 -19.50 -8.70
C PHE A 4 -5.95 -18.80 -8.79
N SER A 5 -4.95 -19.45 -9.41
CA SER A 5 -3.64 -18.81 -9.61
C SER A 5 -3.70 -17.65 -10.61
N HIS A 6 -4.47 -17.81 -11.70
CA HIS A 6 -4.63 -16.74 -12.69
C HIS A 6 -5.40 -15.55 -12.11
N SER A 7 -6.49 -15.80 -11.39
CA SER A 7 -7.25 -14.72 -10.75
C SER A 7 -6.45 -14.02 -9.64
N LEU A 8 -5.59 -14.74 -8.90
CA LEU A 8 -4.70 -14.15 -7.90
C LEU A 8 -3.70 -13.19 -8.55
N LEU A 9 -3.02 -13.61 -9.63
CA LEU A 9 -2.03 -12.79 -10.32
C LEU A 9 -2.67 -11.57 -10.97
N GLU A 10 -3.81 -11.72 -11.63
CA GLU A 10 -4.52 -10.59 -12.24
C GLU A 10 -4.99 -9.58 -11.19
N ARG A 11 -5.60 -10.04 -10.10
CA ARG A 11 -6.04 -9.16 -9.00
C ARG A 11 -4.87 -8.48 -8.31
N SER A 12 -3.69 -9.10 -8.32
CA SER A 12 -2.48 -8.56 -7.71
C SER A 12 -2.03 -7.22 -8.29
N HIS A 13 -2.56 -6.80 -9.45
CA HIS A 13 -2.30 -5.48 -10.03
C HIS A 13 -3.08 -4.34 -9.38
N THR A 14 -4.17 -4.65 -8.68
CA THR A 14 -5.02 -3.64 -8.01
C THR A 14 -5.08 -3.82 -6.50
N GLN A 15 -4.61 -4.96 -5.99
CA GLN A 15 -4.67 -5.31 -4.58
C GLN A 15 -3.52 -6.29 -4.27
N PRO A 16 -2.64 -6.03 -3.30
CA PRO A 16 -1.62 -7.00 -2.93
C PRO A 16 -2.21 -8.15 -2.11
N PHE A 17 -1.61 -9.34 -2.20
CA PHE A 17 -2.02 -10.52 -1.44
C PHE A 17 -0.86 -11.01 -0.57
N ILE A 18 -1.06 -11.12 0.74
CA ILE A 18 -0.11 -11.76 1.66
C ILE A 18 -0.55 -13.19 1.90
N ILE A 19 0.41 -14.12 1.75
CA ILE A 19 0.15 -15.55 1.77
C ILE A 19 1.06 -16.23 2.79
N PHE A 20 0.46 -17.02 3.68
CA PHE A 20 1.17 -17.88 4.61
C PHE A 20 1.14 -19.33 4.15
N ALA A 21 2.30 -19.89 3.84
CA ALA A 21 2.47 -21.28 3.50
C ALA A 21 2.82 -22.11 4.74
N TYR A 22 2.07 -23.19 4.96
CA TYR A 22 2.18 -24.04 6.13
C TYR A 22 2.02 -25.53 5.76
N SER A 23 2.23 -26.40 6.75
CA SER A 23 1.90 -27.84 6.66
C SER A 23 1.34 -28.32 7.99
N GLY A 24 0.48 -29.34 7.97
CA GLY A 24 -0.08 -29.96 9.18
C GLY A 24 0.97 -30.68 10.05
N TYR A 25 2.18 -30.91 9.55
CA TYR A 25 3.28 -31.56 10.29
C TYR A 25 4.36 -30.57 10.76
N CYS A 26 4.12 -29.27 10.60
CA CYS A 26 5.10 -28.23 10.85
C CYS A 26 4.88 -27.59 12.24
N GLN A 27 5.69 -27.99 13.23
CA GLN A 27 5.56 -27.46 14.60
C GLN A 27 5.75 -25.96 14.68
N LEU A 28 6.67 -25.39 13.89
CA LEU A 28 6.87 -23.95 13.83
C LEU A 28 5.65 -23.23 13.25
N CYS A 29 4.95 -23.83 12.29
CA CYS A 29 3.78 -23.25 11.66
C CYS A 29 2.64 -23.04 12.69
N PHE A 30 2.40 -24.03 13.57
CA PHE A 30 1.43 -23.90 14.66
C PHE A 30 1.81 -22.80 15.66
N ARG A 31 3.10 -22.66 15.98
CA ARG A 31 3.57 -21.57 16.87
C ARG A 31 3.38 -20.18 16.26
N LEU A 32 3.43 -20.07 14.93
CA LEU A 32 3.29 -18.80 14.22
C LEU A 32 1.84 -18.44 13.88
N GLU A 33 0.89 -19.37 13.99
CA GLU A 33 -0.53 -19.13 13.76
C GLU A 33 -1.10 -17.91 14.50
N PRO A 34 -0.90 -17.72 15.82
CA PRO A 34 -1.43 -16.54 16.52
C PRO A 34 -0.82 -15.23 16.02
N ILE A 35 0.45 -15.24 15.62
CA ILE A 35 1.12 -14.08 15.03
C ILE A 35 0.52 -13.77 13.65
N TRP A 36 0.27 -14.79 12.84
CA TRP A 36 -0.37 -14.65 11.54
C TRP A 36 -1.78 -14.08 11.69
N ARG A 37 -2.58 -14.58 12.64
CA ARG A 37 -3.93 -14.07 12.93
C ARG A 37 -3.94 -12.57 13.23
N ASN A 38 -3.04 -12.11 14.10
CA ASN A 38 -2.89 -10.67 14.40
C ASN A 38 -2.56 -9.84 13.14
N VAL A 39 -1.80 -10.41 12.20
CA VAL A 39 -1.47 -9.72 10.94
C VAL A 39 -2.68 -9.67 10.00
N VAL A 40 -3.48 -10.75 9.96
CA VAL A 40 -4.72 -10.80 9.19
C VAL A 40 -5.72 -9.75 9.69
N GLU A 41 -5.95 -9.70 11.00
CA GLU A 41 -6.87 -8.74 11.64
C GLU A 41 -6.50 -7.28 11.33
N ASP A 42 -5.21 -6.96 11.22
CA ASP A 42 -4.75 -5.61 10.90
C ASP A 42 -4.77 -5.27 9.40
N LEU A 43 -4.50 -6.24 8.53
CA LEU A 43 -4.29 -5.99 7.09
C LEU A 43 -5.54 -6.19 6.25
N GLU A 44 -6.37 -7.19 6.59
CA GLU A 44 -7.59 -7.50 5.83
C GLU A 44 -8.57 -6.31 5.77
N PRO A 45 -8.86 -5.59 6.88
CA PRO A 45 -9.78 -4.45 6.84
C PRO A 45 -9.26 -3.27 6.02
N LEU A 46 -7.94 -3.18 5.82
CA LEU A 46 -7.32 -2.15 4.99
C LEU A 46 -7.42 -2.48 3.49
N GLY A 47 -7.92 -3.67 3.14
CA GLY A 47 -8.03 -4.15 1.79
C GLY A 47 -6.80 -4.92 1.31
N TYR A 48 -5.95 -5.44 2.19
CA TYR A 48 -4.93 -6.43 1.80
C TYR A 48 -5.61 -7.77 1.55
N GLY A 49 -5.29 -8.43 0.44
CA GLY A 49 -5.76 -9.79 0.20
C GLY A 49 -5.04 -10.78 1.13
N ILE A 50 -5.78 -11.66 1.78
CA ILE A 50 -5.22 -12.68 2.69
C ILE A 50 -5.31 -14.04 2.03
N GLY A 51 -4.26 -14.85 2.16
CA GLY A 51 -4.25 -16.23 1.69
C GLY A 51 -3.45 -17.16 2.60
N THR A 52 -3.82 -18.43 2.58
CA THR A 52 -3.02 -19.52 3.17
C THR A 52 -2.86 -20.63 2.13
N VAL A 53 -1.73 -21.34 2.19
CA VAL A 53 -1.43 -22.44 1.28
C VAL A 53 -0.92 -23.62 2.09
N ASN A 54 -1.60 -24.76 1.98
CA ASN A 54 -1.20 -25.97 2.68
C ASN A 54 -0.32 -26.81 1.76
N ALA A 55 0.90 -27.08 2.19
CA ALA A 55 1.88 -27.81 1.39
C ALA A 55 1.49 -29.25 1.06
N MET A 56 0.61 -29.86 1.86
CA MET A 56 0.16 -31.23 1.65
C MET A 56 -0.92 -31.33 0.56
N THR A 57 -1.70 -30.26 0.35
CA THR A 57 -2.85 -30.26 -0.57
C THR A 57 -2.64 -29.40 -1.80
N ASP A 58 -1.80 -28.35 -1.71
CA ASP A 58 -1.68 -27.28 -2.70
C ASP A 58 -0.29 -27.22 -3.36
N GLY A 59 0.31 -28.38 -3.66
CA GLY A 59 1.67 -28.47 -4.23
C GLY A 59 1.88 -27.61 -5.50
N ASN A 60 0.91 -27.62 -6.41
CA ASN A 60 0.95 -26.79 -7.63
C ASN A 60 0.99 -25.28 -7.34
N LEU A 61 0.33 -24.84 -6.26
CA LEU A 61 0.32 -23.43 -5.89
C LEU A 61 1.63 -23.04 -5.20
N LEU A 62 2.18 -23.92 -4.35
CA LEU A 62 3.51 -23.72 -3.77
C LEU A 62 4.60 -23.55 -4.84
N GLU A 63 4.58 -24.40 -5.87
CA GLU A 63 5.55 -24.34 -6.96
C GLU A 63 5.46 -23.00 -7.70
N LYS A 64 4.23 -22.54 -8.03
CA LYS A 64 4.00 -21.23 -8.65
C LYS A 64 4.42 -20.06 -7.77
N LEU A 65 4.21 -20.16 -6.46
CA LEU A 65 4.68 -19.19 -5.48
C LEU A 65 6.18 -19.33 -5.17
N ARG A 66 6.88 -20.30 -5.78
CA ARG A 66 8.30 -20.59 -5.59
C ARG A 66 8.67 -20.85 -4.12
N ILE A 67 7.76 -21.45 -3.37
CA ILE A 67 7.95 -21.75 -1.95
C ILE A 67 8.60 -23.14 -1.82
N SER A 68 9.83 -23.16 -1.32
CA SER A 68 10.61 -24.40 -1.13
C SER A 68 10.78 -24.81 0.34
N ARG A 69 10.42 -23.94 1.28
CA ARG A 69 10.59 -24.15 2.72
C ARG A 69 9.37 -23.67 3.48
N LEU A 70 9.08 -24.33 4.60
CA LEU A 70 7.95 -24.00 5.46
C LEU A 70 8.43 -23.74 6.90
N PRO A 71 7.75 -22.85 7.64
CA PRO A 71 6.76 -21.90 7.15
C PRO A 71 7.38 -20.86 6.21
N SER A 72 6.58 -20.26 5.35
CA SER A 72 6.99 -19.12 4.53
C SER A 72 5.87 -18.10 4.41
N VAL A 73 6.24 -16.82 4.40
CA VAL A 73 5.33 -15.72 4.09
C VAL A 73 5.79 -15.09 2.77
N VAL A 74 4.85 -14.92 1.85
CA VAL A 74 5.09 -14.23 0.58
C VAL A 74 4.04 -13.16 0.35
N VAL A 75 4.39 -12.12 -0.41
CA VAL A 75 3.42 -11.19 -0.97
C VAL A 75 3.40 -11.31 -2.48
N VAL A 76 2.20 -11.36 -3.05
CA VAL A 76 1.94 -11.26 -4.48
C VAL A 76 1.44 -9.86 -4.78
N VAL A 77 2.18 -9.09 -5.56
CA VAL A 77 1.88 -7.70 -5.93
C VAL A 77 2.38 -7.42 -7.34
N GLU A 78 1.58 -6.78 -8.19
CA GLU A 78 1.92 -6.48 -9.58
C GLU A 78 2.42 -7.71 -10.37
N GLY A 79 1.80 -8.88 -10.12
CA GLY A 79 2.16 -10.16 -10.73
C GLY A 79 3.47 -10.78 -10.21
N ARG A 80 4.13 -10.15 -9.23
CA ARG A 80 5.41 -10.60 -8.67
C ARG A 80 5.21 -11.26 -7.32
N VAL A 81 5.95 -12.34 -7.08
CA VAL A 81 6.01 -13.01 -5.77
C VAL A 81 7.27 -12.54 -5.05
N ILE A 82 7.08 -11.94 -3.87
CA ILE A 82 8.15 -11.43 -3.03
C ILE A 82 8.14 -12.21 -1.72
N HIS A 83 9.25 -12.87 -1.39
CA HIS A 83 9.37 -13.64 -0.16
C HIS A 83 9.78 -12.75 1.01
N TYR A 84 9.17 -13.00 2.17
CA TYR A 84 9.65 -12.43 3.42
C TYR A 84 11.05 -12.96 3.74
N ARG A 85 12.00 -12.05 3.96
CA ARG A 85 13.41 -12.38 4.22
C ARG A 85 13.83 -12.21 5.69
N GLY A 86 12.92 -11.79 6.56
CA GLY A 86 13.21 -11.67 7.99
C GLY A 86 13.20 -13.02 8.70
N THR A 87 13.61 -13.02 9.96
CA THR A 87 13.68 -14.22 10.80
C THR A 87 12.28 -14.79 11.08
N MET A 88 12.08 -16.09 10.84
CA MET A 88 10.83 -16.79 11.16
C MET A 88 10.72 -17.22 12.64
N GLN A 89 11.83 -17.17 13.38
CA GLN A 89 11.86 -17.49 14.80
C GLN A 89 12.92 -16.61 15.52
N PRO A 90 12.53 -15.53 16.21
CA PRO A 90 11.16 -15.07 16.40
C PRO A 90 10.61 -14.30 15.19
N LEU A 91 9.41 -14.67 14.73
CA LEU A 91 8.63 -13.83 13.82
C LEU A 91 7.85 -12.79 14.64
N SER A 92 7.73 -11.57 14.12
CA SER A 92 6.92 -10.53 14.75
C SER A 92 5.83 -10.04 13.80
N ALA A 93 4.62 -9.81 14.33
CA ALA A 93 3.52 -9.21 13.57
C ALA A 93 3.93 -7.82 13.01
N LYS A 94 4.68 -7.04 13.79
CA LYS A 94 5.25 -5.75 13.34
C LYS A 94 6.15 -5.93 12.09
N GLY A 95 7.03 -6.92 12.09
CA GLY A 95 7.91 -7.21 10.96
C GLY A 95 7.13 -7.59 9.70
N LEU A 96 6.06 -8.37 9.83
CA LEU A 96 5.18 -8.71 8.71
C LEU A 96 4.39 -7.51 8.20
N ARG A 97 3.92 -6.61 9.07
CA ARG A 97 3.24 -5.37 8.68
C ARG A 97 4.16 -4.41 7.92
N ILE A 98 5.41 -4.28 8.37
CA ILE A 98 6.44 -3.49 7.66
C ILE A 98 6.74 -4.12 6.30
N PHE A 99 6.92 -5.45 6.26
CA PHE A 99 7.11 -6.15 4.99
C PHE A 99 5.92 -5.94 4.03
N ALA A 100 4.69 -6.12 4.50
CA ALA A 100 3.48 -5.93 3.71
C ALA A 100 3.35 -4.51 3.16
N ARG A 101 3.89 -3.52 3.87
CA ARG A 101 4.00 -2.13 3.44
C ARG A 101 5.08 -1.96 2.36
N ASP A 102 6.31 -2.40 2.63
CA ASP A 102 7.49 -2.11 1.82
C ASP A 102 7.52 -2.82 0.46
N VAL A 103 6.76 -3.90 0.32
CA VAL A 103 6.58 -4.60 -0.95
C VAL A 103 5.67 -3.85 -1.94
N ILE A 104 4.83 -2.93 -1.46
CA ILE A 104 3.94 -2.17 -2.34
C ILE A 104 4.79 -1.17 -3.13
N PRO A 105 4.72 -1.14 -4.47
CA PRO A 105 5.49 -0.20 -5.27
C PRO A 105 5.18 1.25 -4.92
N ASN A 106 6.23 2.04 -4.64
CA ASN A 106 6.13 3.48 -4.41
C ASN A 106 5.64 4.26 -5.65
N THR A 107 5.56 3.62 -6.82
CA THR A 107 5.01 4.21 -8.05
C THR A 107 3.52 4.55 -7.94
N PHE A 108 2.79 3.88 -7.04
CA PHE A 108 1.38 4.19 -6.81
C PHE A 108 1.20 5.46 -5.98
N LEU A 109 2.17 5.81 -5.12
CA LEU A 109 2.10 6.95 -4.20
C LEU A 109 3.42 7.74 -4.24
N ILE A 110 3.48 8.73 -5.12
CA ILE A 110 4.71 9.49 -5.40
C ILE A 110 5.00 10.45 -4.24
N LYS A 111 6.19 10.35 -3.63
CA LYS A 111 6.62 11.33 -2.61
C LYS A 111 7.01 12.66 -3.30
N ILE A 112 6.45 13.77 -2.83
CA ILE A 112 6.74 15.13 -3.30
C ILE A 112 7.40 15.92 -2.19
N THR A 113 8.53 16.57 -2.51
CA THR A 113 9.36 17.31 -1.55
C THR A 113 9.45 18.80 -1.84
N ASN A 114 8.97 19.27 -3.00
CA ASN A 114 9.07 20.67 -3.40
C ASN A 114 7.83 21.16 -4.14
N HIS A 115 7.68 22.48 -4.20
CA HIS A 115 6.52 23.16 -4.79
C HIS A 115 6.38 22.88 -6.30
N ASP A 116 7.49 22.86 -7.03
CA ASP A 116 7.46 22.60 -8.47
C ASP A 116 7.02 21.17 -8.79
N GLY A 117 7.40 20.20 -7.96
CA GLY A 117 6.97 18.82 -8.04
C GLY A 117 5.47 18.69 -7.80
N LEU A 118 4.93 19.41 -6.81
CA LEU A 118 3.49 19.48 -6.57
C LEU A 118 2.75 20.06 -7.77
N ARG A 119 3.22 21.20 -8.29
CA ARG A 119 2.62 21.83 -9.46
C ARG A 119 2.63 20.90 -10.68
N ARG A 120 3.78 20.29 -10.99
CA ARG A 120 3.92 19.32 -12.10
C ARG A 120 2.99 18.12 -11.92
N PHE A 121 2.86 17.61 -10.70
CA PHE A 121 1.99 16.49 -10.39
C PHE A 121 0.51 16.84 -10.61
N VAL A 122 0.07 18.00 -10.15
CA VAL A 122 -1.31 18.47 -10.37
C VAL A 122 -1.54 18.71 -11.87
N ASP A 123 -0.66 19.46 -12.55
CA ASP A 123 -0.78 19.83 -13.97
C ASP A 123 -0.80 18.64 -14.95
N GLN A 124 -0.37 17.45 -14.52
CA GLN A 124 -0.43 16.23 -15.33
C GLN A 124 -1.85 15.82 -15.75
N TRP A 125 -2.91 16.43 -15.19
CA TRP A 125 -4.28 16.25 -15.70
C TRP A 125 -4.40 16.59 -17.19
N LYS A 126 -3.58 17.53 -17.68
CA LYS A 126 -3.54 17.97 -19.08
C LYS A 126 -3.13 16.85 -20.04
N THR A 127 -2.33 15.91 -19.54
CA THR A 127 -1.83 14.77 -20.31
C THR A 127 -2.62 13.50 -20.02
N PHE A 128 -3.06 13.33 -18.77
CA PHE A 128 -3.74 12.13 -18.30
C PHE A 128 -5.09 12.49 -17.70
N ASN A 129 -6.16 11.88 -18.22
CA ASN A 129 -7.53 12.00 -17.70
C ASN A 129 -7.69 11.21 -16.37
N ARG A 130 -6.94 11.60 -15.34
CA ARG A 130 -6.93 11.00 -14.01
C ARG A 130 -6.82 12.10 -12.96
N ILE A 131 -7.74 12.07 -12.00
CA ILE A 131 -7.77 13.01 -10.87
C ILE A 131 -6.47 12.95 -10.09
N SER A 132 -6.03 14.08 -9.54
CA SER A 132 -4.82 14.14 -8.73
C SER A 132 -5.20 14.19 -7.25
N VAL A 133 -4.72 13.23 -6.48
CA VAL A 133 -4.96 13.17 -5.03
C VAL A 133 -3.64 13.38 -4.32
N VAL A 134 -3.56 14.38 -3.46
CA VAL A 134 -2.35 14.71 -2.69
C VAL A 134 -2.66 14.52 -1.21
N ILE A 135 -1.87 13.65 -0.57
CA ILE A 135 -2.00 13.29 0.83
C ILE A 135 -0.87 13.96 1.59
N PHE A 136 -1.22 14.78 2.56
CA PHE A 136 -0.28 15.45 3.45
C PHE A 136 -0.30 14.72 4.79
N GLY A 137 0.86 14.29 5.27
CA GLY A 137 0.96 13.52 6.50
C GLY A 137 2.16 13.90 7.37
N SER A 138 2.02 13.62 8.66
CA SER A 138 3.00 13.95 9.70
C SER A 138 4.11 12.93 9.87
N LYS A 139 4.11 11.83 9.11
CA LYS A 139 5.13 10.78 9.12
C LYS A 139 5.87 10.75 7.78
N GLU A 140 7.18 10.50 7.81
CA GLU A 140 7.99 10.45 6.59
C GLU A 140 7.57 9.31 5.65
N ASP A 141 7.21 8.17 6.25
CA ASP A 141 6.63 7.05 5.52
C ASP A 141 5.10 7.09 5.55
N PRO A 142 4.45 6.98 4.38
CA PRO A 142 3.00 6.90 4.30
C PRO A 142 2.50 5.64 5.00
N ARG A 143 1.35 5.76 5.67
CA ARG A 143 0.65 4.61 6.25
C ARG A 143 0.19 3.68 5.14
N ILE A 144 0.25 2.36 5.38
CA ILE A 144 -0.05 1.32 4.39
C ILE A 144 -1.42 1.50 3.70
N ARG A 145 -2.43 1.98 4.43
CA ARG A 145 -3.77 2.28 3.89
C ARG A 145 -3.75 3.23 2.69
N TYR A 146 -2.84 4.20 2.67
CA TYR A 146 -2.73 5.16 1.56
C TYR A 146 -2.13 4.50 0.33
N MET A 147 -1.17 3.59 0.52
CA MET A 147 -0.58 2.84 -0.58
C MET A 147 -1.54 1.82 -1.16
N LEU A 148 -2.31 1.12 -0.31
CA LEU A 148 -3.36 0.19 -0.75
C LEU A 148 -4.46 0.92 -1.52
N MET A 149 -4.91 2.05 -1.00
CA MET A 149 -5.90 2.90 -1.67
C MET A 149 -5.37 3.42 -3.01
N ALA A 150 -4.12 3.90 -3.03
CA ALA A 150 -3.48 4.38 -4.25
C ALA A 150 -3.36 3.30 -5.33
N MET A 151 -2.99 2.09 -4.94
CA MET A 151 -2.92 0.93 -5.83
C MET A 151 -4.30 0.53 -6.37
N LYS A 152 -5.31 0.47 -5.49
CA LYS A 152 -6.70 0.11 -5.86
C LYS A 152 -7.29 1.06 -6.90
N TYR A 153 -7.02 2.36 -6.76
CA TYR A 153 -7.60 3.40 -7.62
C TYR A 153 -6.64 3.94 -8.68
N ALA A 154 -5.49 3.30 -8.92
CA ALA A 154 -4.44 3.77 -9.84
C ALA A 154 -4.91 4.00 -11.29
N LYS A 155 -6.00 3.31 -11.69
CA LYS A 155 -6.64 3.49 -13.01
C LYS A 155 -7.38 4.81 -13.13
N PHE A 156 -7.94 5.33 -12.04
CA PHE A 156 -8.82 6.51 -12.03
C PHE A 156 -8.12 7.75 -11.46
N ALA A 157 -7.21 7.53 -10.51
CA ALA A 157 -6.57 8.59 -9.74
C ALA A 157 -5.05 8.37 -9.69
N ARG A 158 -4.33 9.48 -9.60
CA ARG A 158 -2.90 9.52 -9.31
C ARG A 158 -2.74 10.00 -7.88
N PHE A 159 -1.82 9.41 -7.13
CA PHE A 159 -1.62 9.74 -5.73
C PHE A 159 -0.22 10.27 -5.49
N ALA A 160 -0.15 11.32 -4.69
CA ALA A 160 1.09 11.87 -4.16
C ALA A 160 1.03 11.95 -2.64
N TYR A 161 2.20 11.89 -2.02
CA TYR A 161 2.38 12.05 -0.58
C TYR A 161 3.37 13.16 -0.28
N VAL A 162 3.03 14.04 0.66
CA VAL A 162 3.87 15.13 1.13
C VAL A 162 4.07 14.94 2.63
N TYR A 163 5.33 14.91 3.07
CA TYR A 163 5.69 14.84 4.47
C TYR A 163 5.72 16.26 5.07
N LEU A 164 4.76 16.56 5.94
CA LEU A 164 4.54 17.90 6.48
C LEU A 164 5.57 18.35 7.51
N ASN A 165 6.22 17.41 8.21
CA ASN A 165 7.19 17.74 9.27
C ASN A 165 8.61 17.94 8.74
N ASP A 166 8.80 17.83 7.42
CA ASP A 166 10.02 18.29 6.78
C ASP A 166 10.17 19.81 6.98
N GLN A 167 11.33 20.22 7.49
CA GLN A 167 11.66 21.62 7.81
C GLN A 167 12.14 22.40 6.57
N SER A 168 12.05 21.81 5.38
CA SER A 168 12.38 22.49 4.13
C SER A 168 11.47 23.71 3.90
N THR A 169 12.07 24.80 3.41
CA THR A 169 11.36 26.05 3.14
C THR A 169 10.23 25.88 2.11
N ASP A 170 10.38 24.92 1.20
CA ASP A 170 9.38 24.57 0.19
C ASP A 170 8.12 23.96 0.82
N ILE A 171 8.27 23.07 1.81
CA ILE A 171 7.14 22.44 2.50
C ILE A 171 6.37 23.46 3.33
N VAL A 172 7.07 24.38 4.00
CA VAL A 172 6.44 25.49 4.74
C VAL A 172 5.62 26.37 3.80
N LYS A 173 6.17 26.75 2.64
CA LYS A 173 5.47 27.56 1.64
C LYS A 173 4.27 26.83 1.04
N MET A 174 4.42 25.55 0.66
CA MET A 174 3.32 24.73 0.14
C MET A 174 2.17 24.64 1.14
N ARG A 175 2.49 24.41 2.42
CA ARG A 175 1.50 24.32 3.49
C ARG A 175 0.72 25.62 3.66
N GLN A 176 1.43 26.76 3.65
CA GLN A 176 0.80 28.09 3.72
C GLN A 176 -0.10 28.37 2.51
N ALA A 177 0.38 28.06 1.30
CA ALA A 177 -0.39 28.27 0.06
C ALA A 177 -1.68 27.45 0.01
N LEU A 178 -1.69 26.26 0.63
CA LEU A 178 -2.86 25.36 0.69
C LEU A 178 -3.69 25.53 1.96
N ASN A 179 -3.36 26.51 2.82
CA ASN A 179 -4.02 26.77 4.09
C ASN A 179 -4.11 25.55 5.02
N ILE A 180 -3.06 24.71 5.05
CA ILE A 180 -2.98 23.53 5.92
C ILE A 180 -2.50 23.95 7.32
N VAL A 181 -3.43 24.03 8.27
CA VAL A 181 -3.14 24.54 9.62
C VAL A 181 -2.54 23.46 10.54
N CYS A 182 -3.04 22.22 10.46
CA CYS A 182 -2.67 21.16 11.39
C CYS A 182 -1.41 20.39 10.96
N PHE A 183 -0.43 20.27 11.84
CA PHE A 183 0.83 19.54 11.60
C PHE A 183 0.76 18.05 11.91
N ASN A 184 -0.14 17.66 12.81
CA ASN A 184 -0.29 16.27 13.27
C ASN A 184 -1.45 15.53 12.60
N CYS A 185 -2.23 16.25 11.78
CA CYS A 185 -3.37 15.70 11.05
C CYS A 185 -2.93 15.15 9.69
N GLU A 186 -3.73 14.25 9.14
CA GLU A 186 -3.59 13.82 7.76
C GLU A 186 -4.62 14.61 6.94
N THR A 187 -4.18 15.28 5.87
CA THR A 187 -5.05 16.08 4.99
C THR A 187 -5.01 15.48 3.59
N ILE A 188 -6.17 15.27 2.98
CA ILE A 188 -6.29 14.75 1.62
C ILE A 188 -6.92 15.85 0.76
N LEU A 189 -6.19 16.26 -0.28
CA LEU A 189 -6.67 17.21 -1.28
C LEU A 189 -6.91 16.47 -2.60
N ILE A 190 -8.08 16.67 -3.20
CA ILE A 190 -8.45 16.10 -4.49
C ILE A 190 -8.54 17.25 -5.49
N PHE A 191 -7.72 17.20 -6.53
CA PHE A 191 -7.69 18.19 -7.60
C PHE A 191 -8.42 17.63 -8.83
N ASN A 192 -9.40 18.39 -9.31
CA ASN A 192 -10.14 18.12 -10.54
C ASN A 192 -9.32 18.54 -11.79
N ASP A 193 -9.75 18.08 -12.96
CA ASP A 193 -9.12 18.30 -14.27
C ASP A 193 -9.20 19.77 -14.75
N PHE A 194 -9.77 20.68 -13.96
CA PHE A 194 -9.76 22.13 -14.22
C PHE A 194 -9.56 22.92 -12.92
N PRO A 195 -8.32 22.98 -12.37
CA PRO A 195 -8.07 23.69 -11.11
C PRO A 195 -8.34 25.20 -11.22
N GLN A 196 -8.44 25.74 -12.43
CA GLN A 196 -8.68 27.17 -12.70
C GLN A 196 -10.16 27.58 -12.65
N VAL A 197 -11.10 26.62 -12.72
CA VAL A 197 -12.54 26.89 -12.75
C VAL A 197 -13.18 26.75 -11.35
N CYS A 198 -12.40 26.37 -10.33
CA CYS A 198 -12.93 26.09 -9.00
C CYS A 198 -13.06 27.35 -8.13
N TYR A 199 -14.06 28.19 -8.43
CA TYR A 199 -14.71 29.03 -7.42
C TYR A 199 -15.65 28.17 -6.58
N SER A 200 -15.12 27.33 -5.69
CA SER A 200 -15.76 26.88 -4.44
C SER A 200 -15.00 25.69 -3.89
N PHE A 201 -14.27 25.93 -2.79
CA PHE A 201 -13.72 24.88 -1.95
C PHE A 201 -14.86 24.04 -1.36
N TYR A 202 -15.17 22.89 -1.96
CA TYR A 202 -15.86 21.83 -1.24
C TYR A 202 -14.82 21.01 -0.49
N ALA A 203 -14.49 21.46 0.71
CA ALA A 203 -13.86 20.61 1.72
C ALA A 203 -14.86 19.49 2.06
N PHE A 204 -14.65 18.29 1.53
CA PHE A 204 -15.32 17.11 2.04
C PHE A 204 -14.80 16.87 3.47
N TYR A 205 -15.58 17.32 4.45
CA TYR A 205 -15.53 16.77 5.81
C TYR A 205 -15.96 15.31 5.72
N ALA A 206 -15.01 14.39 5.84
CA ALA A 206 -15.33 13.01 6.19
C ALA A 206 -15.46 12.93 7.71
N MET A 207 -16.67 12.59 8.17
CA MET A 207 -16.94 12.02 9.50
C MET A 207 -16.18 10.71 9.69
#